data_AF-A0A2D5A8F8-F1
#
_entry.id   AF-A0A2D5A8F8-F1
#
_cell.length_a   1.000
_cell.length_b   1.000
_cell.length_c   1.000
_cell.angle_alpha   90.00
_cell.angle_beta   90.00
_cell.angle_gamma   90.00
#
_symmetry.space_group_name_H-M   'P 1'
#
loop_
_entity.id
_entity.type
_entity.pdbx_description
1 polymer ?
#
loop_
_entity_poly.entity_id
_entity_poly.type
_entity_poly.pdbx_seq_one_letter_code
_entity_poly.pdbx_strand_id
1 'polypeptide(L)'
;MDPISQGVVGAAFAQTAARRTQLATMAWYGAFGGLAPDLDVLFQSPTDPLVFLEYHRQFTHSLVFIPAGAFLVFLVLRAIASRLALLQGLTAFQGYLACLMGYATHGLLDACTSYGTQLFWPFSDARIAWDSMPIVDPLFTVPILVLVIAASRCKRRWLNWCACGWMLCFLTAGWWQHHRAMEAAEQVARNRGHEPTRLTAKPSIANLVLWKAIYEYDGHYYVDAVRVGTQRLWYPGARVAKLDLARDFPGLQPDSVQARDVERFRWFSDGYLTVEEDSPRIGDLRYSFLPNEVNPMWGIELNLNDQDEHVAWWASRRTDGRIRRQFVRMVLGLDGVSLDDDQATPP
;
A
#
# COMPACT_ATOMS: atom_id res chain seq x y z
N MET A 1 -2.11 -1.51 3.73
CA MET A 1 -3.20 -2.41 3.33
C MET A 1 -4.49 -1.88 3.93
N ASP A 2 -5.66 -2.21 3.40
CA ASP A 2 -6.92 -1.73 3.98
C ASP A 2 -7.11 -2.24 5.43
N PRO A 3 -7.78 -1.45 6.29
CA PRO A 3 -7.97 -1.82 7.69
C PRO A 3 -8.71 -3.16 7.89
N ILE A 4 -9.64 -3.54 7.00
CA ILE A 4 -10.39 -4.80 7.16
C ILE A 4 -9.43 -5.98 7.03
N SER A 5 -8.57 -5.97 6.02
CA SER A 5 -7.51 -6.98 5.86
C SER A 5 -6.59 -7.04 7.07
N GLN A 6 -6.17 -5.89 7.60
CA GLN A 6 -5.31 -5.83 8.78
C GLN A 6 -5.95 -6.47 10.02
N GLY A 7 -7.22 -6.15 10.29
CA GLY A 7 -7.96 -6.78 11.39
C GLY A 7 -8.18 -8.28 11.18
N VAL A 8 -8.47 -8.70 9.95
CA VAL A 8 -8.73 -10.11 9.63
C VAL A 8 -7.46 -10.97 9.74
N VAL A 9 -6.32 -10.47 9.25
CA VAL A 9 -5.03 -11.15 9.39
C VAL A 9 -4.62 -11.22 10.85
N GLY A 10 -4.76 -10.12 11.60
CA GLY A 10 -4.47 -10.10 13.03
C GLY A 10 -5.33 -11.10 13.82
N ALA A 11 -6.61 -11.21 13.46
CA ALA A 11 -7.53 -12.21 14.03
C ALA A 11 -7.09 -13.64 13.73
N ALA A 12 -6.75 -13.92 12.46
CA ALA A 12 -6.31 -15.25 12.03
C ALA A 12 -5.03 -15.69 12.76
N PHE A 13 -4.05 -14.78 12.89
CA PHE A 13 -2.81 -15.07 13.58
C PHE A 13 -3.04 -15.35 15.07
N ALA A 14 -3.78 -14.50 15.77
CA ALA A 14 -4.09 -14.70 17.20
C ALA A 14 -4.88 -16.01 17.45
N GLN A 15 -5.76 -16.42 16.54
CA GLN A 15 -6.50 -17.69 16.66
C GLN A 15 -5.60 -18.94 16.66
N THR A 16 -4.40 -18.88 16.07
CA THR A 16 -3.49 -20.04 16.05
C THR A 16 -3.05 -20.44 17.47
N ALA A 17 -2.91 -19.48 18.38
CA ALA A 17 -2.58 -19.69 19.79
C ALA A 17 -3.81 -20.01 20.67
N ALA A 18 -5.02 -19.88 20.15
CA ALA A 18 -6.27 -19.93 20.92
C ALA A 18 -6.77 -21.36 21.16
N ARG A 19 -7.20 -21.72 22.37
CA ARG A 19 -7.96 -22.96 22.62
C ARG A 19 -9.32 -22.92 21.92
N ARG A 20 -9.95 -24.08 21.68
CA ARG A 20 -11.26 -24.17 20.97
C ARG A 20 -12.35 -23.25 21.55
N THR A 21 -12.38 -23.09 22.87
CA THR A 21 -13.35 -22.22 23.57
C THR A 21 -13.00 -20.74 23.51
N GLN A 22 -11.75 -20.39 23.17
CA GLN A 22 -11.20 -19.02 23.20
C GLN A 22 -11.05 -18.42 21.80
N LEU A 23 -11.37 -19.16 20.73
CA LEU A 23 -11.15 -18.75 19.34
C LEU A 23 -11.77 -17.37 19.01
N ALA A 24 -13.00 -17.14 19.44
CA ALA A 24 -13.70 -15.87 19.17
C ALA A 24 -13.03 -14.69 19.90
N THR A 25 -12.73 -14.84 21.20
CA THR A 25 -12.12 -13.77 21.99
C THR A 25 -10.70 -13.46 21.53
N MET A 26 -9.89 -14.49 21.23
CA MET A 26 -8.55 -14.32 20.68
C MET A 26 -8.58 -13.63 19.31
N ALA A 27 -9.54 -13.97 18.45
CA ALA A 27 -9.73 -13.30 17.16
C ALA A 27 -9.99 -11.81 17.34
N TRP A 28 -10.86 -11.41 18.28
CA TRP A 28 -11.13 -9.99 18.53
C TRP A 28 -9.92 -9.23 19.05
N TYR A 29 -9.20 -9.77 20.05
CA TYR A 29 -7.97 -9.14 20.54
C TYR A 29 -6.91 -9.02 19.43
N GLY A 30 -6.75 -10.07 18.60
CA GLY A 30 -5.88 -10.04 17.44
C GLY A 30 -6.31 -9.02 16.39
N ALA A 31 -7.61 -8.92 16.10
CA ALA A 31 -8.14 -7.95 15.15
C ALA A 31 -7.86 -6.51 15.58
N PHE A 32 -8.14 -6.17 16.83
CA PHE A 32 -7.85 -4.83 17.35
C PHE A 32 -6.35 -4.56 17.43
N GLY A 33 -5.54 -5.57 17.79
CA GLY A 33 -4.08 -5.46 17.71
C GLY A 33 -3.60 -5.16 16.29
N GLY A 34 -4.16 -5.86 15.29
CA GLY A 34 -3.87 -5.64 13.88
C GLY A 34 -4.43 -4.34 13.32
N LEU A 35 -5.47 -3.75 13.90
CA LEU A 35 -6.03 -2.46 13.44
C LEU A 35 -5.33 -1.24 14.03
N ALA A 36 -4.75 -1.38 15.22
CA ALA A 36 -4.29 -0.26 16.02
C ALA A 36 -3.16 0.61 15.41
N PRO A 37 -2.20 0.08 14.63
CA PRO A 37 -1.14 0.91 14.06
C PRO A 37 -1.67 2.07 13.19
N ASP A 38 -2.71 1.83 12.39
CA ASP A 38 -3.34 2.83 11.52
C ASP A 38 -4.13 3.93 12.27
N LEU A 39 -4.22 3.86 13.61
CA LEU A 39 -4.72 4.99 14.40
C LEU A 39 -3.78 6.21 14.31
N ASP A 40 -2.57 6.03 13.78
CA ASP A 40 -1.66 7.12 13.42
C ASP A 40 -2.23 8.11 12.40
N VAL A 41 -3.30 7.74 11.67
CA VAL A 41 -4.04 8.66 10.78
C VAL A 41 -4.63 9.85 11.55
N LEU A 42 -4.77 9.73 12.88
CA LEU A 42 -5.22 10.81 13.75
C LEU A 42 -4.11 11.84 14.04
N PHE A 43 -2.85 11.53 13.73
CA PHE A 43 -1.73 12.48 13.79
C PHE A 43 -1.79 13.41 12.57
N GLN A 44 -2.52 14.51 12.74
CA GLN A 44 -2.71 15.54 11.72
C GLN A 44 -2.44 16.92 12.33
N SER A 45 -2.03 17.87 11.49
CA SER A 45 -1.86 19.27 11.89
C SER A 45 -2.82 20.16 11.09
N PRO A 46 -3.51 21.12 11.74
CA PRO A 46 -4.32 22.10 11.03
C PRO A 46 -3.52 23.03 10.11
N THR A 47 -2.22 23.22 10.38
CA THR A 47 -1.36 24.18 9.67
C THR A 47 -0.35 23.51 8.75
N ASP A 48 0.05 22.27 9.04
CA ASP A 48 1.00 21.50 8.22
C ASP A 48 0.30 20.25 7.66
N PRO A 49 -0.14 20.27 6.39
CA PRO A 49 -0.88 19.17 5.80
C PRO A 49 0.00 17.95 5.50
N LEU A 50 1.33 17.99 5.65
CA LEU A 50 2.20 16.84 5.40
C LEU A 50 2.49 16.02 6.67
N VAL A 51 2.11 16.50 7.86
CA VAL A 51 2.28 15.76 9.13
C VAL A 51 1.69 14.35 9.05
N PHE A 52 0.53 14.18 8.41
CA PHE A 52 -0.07 12.86 8.30
C PHE A 52 0.78 11.91 7.43
N LEU A 53 1.46 12.40 6.38
CA LEU A 53 2.32 11.56 5.53
C LEU A 53 3.59 11.12 6.27
N GLU A 54 4.09 11.99 7.13
CA GLU A 54 5.30 11.77 7.91
C GLU A 54 5.09 10.71 8.99
N TYR A 55 3.99 10.81 9.74
CA TYR A 55 3.69 9.87 10.82
C TYR A 55 2.97 8.60 10.35
N HIS A 56 2.20 8.65 9.26
CA HIS A 56 1.50 7.47 8.77
C HIS A 56 2.50 6.41 8.27
N ARG A 57 2.45 5.25 8.92
CA ARG A 57 3.38 4.13 8.75
C ARG A 57 4.82 4.37 9.22
N GLN A 58 4.97 5.22 10.24
CA GLN A 58 6.24 5.48 10.92
C GLN A 58 6.40 4.60 12.17
N PHE A 59 6.49 5.20 13.37
CA PHE A 59 6.88 4.50 14.59
C PHE A 59 5.85 3.43 15.01
N THR A 60 4.56 3.68 14.78
CA THR A 60 3.43 2.75 15.02
C THR A 60 3.56 1.45 14.23
N HIS A 61 4.26 1.47 13.09
CA HIS A 61 4.46 0.30 12.22
C HIS A 61 5.85 -0.32 12.36
N SER A 62 6.71 0.26 13.20
CA SER A 62 8.08 -0.21 13.42
C SER A 62 8.12 -1.52 14.21
N LEU A 63 9.07 -2.39 13.88
CA LEU A 63 9.24 -3.67 14.55
C LEU A 63 9.57 -3.51 16.04
N VAL A 64 10.30 -2.43 16.39
CA VAL A 64 10.69 -2.10 17.76
C VAL A 64 9.48 -1.71 18.61
N PHE A 65 8.48 -1.04 18.02
CA PHE A 65 7.32 -0.55 18.75
C PHE A 65 6.24 -1.63 18.99
N ILE A 66 6.29 -2.76 18.27
CA ILE A 66 5.29 -3.84 18.36
C ILE A 66 4.93 -4.21 19.82
N PRO A 67 5.89 -4.50 20.74
CA PRO A 67 5.54 -4.90 22.10
C PRO A 67 4.82 -3.79 22.88
N ALA A 68 5.27 -2.54 22.73
CA ALA A 68 4.68 -1.40 23.40
C ALA A 68 3.28 -1.09 22.86
N GLY A 69 3.13 -1.02 21.54
CA GLY A 69 1.85 -0.80 20.88
C GLY A 69 0.81 -1.87 21.22
N ALA A 70 1.21 -3.15 21.14
CA ALA A 70 0.35 -4.26 21.53
C ALA A 70 -0.08 -4.21 23.01
N PHE A 71 0.82 -3.77 23.89
CA PHE A 71 0.51 -3.62 25.31
C PHE A 71 -0.53 -2.52 25.57
N LEU A 72 -0.41 -1.37 24.89
CA LEU A 72 -1.40 -0.29 24.98
C LEU A 72 -2.79 -0.76 24.53
N VAL A 73 -2.87 -1.44 23.38
CA VAL A 73 -4.13 -2.02 22.88
C VAL A 73 -4.72 -3.01 23.88
N PHE A 74 -3.88 -3.89 24.42
CA PHE A 74 -4.31 -4.85 25.44
C PHE A 74 -4.90 -4.16 26.68
N LEU A 75 -4.27 -3.09 27.19
CA LEU A 75 -4.77 -2.35 28.35
C LEU A 75 -6.15 -1.75 28.08
N VAL A 76 -6.33 -1.14 26.91
CA VAL A 76 -7.61 -0.56 26.48
C VAL A 76 -8.69 -1.65 26.39
N LEU A 77 -8.40 -2.75 25.71
CA LEU A 77 -9.36 -3.86 25.59
C LEU A 77 -9.68 -4.51 26.93
N ARG A 78 -8.70 -4.64 27.83
CA ARG A 78 -8.92 -5.17 29.17
C ARG A 78 -9.80 -4.25 30.01
N ALA A 79 -9.63 -2.94 29.90
CA ALA A 79 -10.49 -1.96 30.55
C ALA A 79 -11.93 -1.98 29.99
N ILE A 80 -12.08 -2.21 28.69
CA ILE A 80 -13.40 -2.40 28.06
C ILE A 80 -14.04 -3.70 28.52
N ALA A 81 -13.30 -4.81 28.51
CA ALA A 81 -13.79 -6.13 28.88
C ALA A 81 -14.27 -6.21 30.35
N SER A 82 -13.61 -5.48 31.25
CA SER A 82 -14.02 -5.40 32.65
C SER A 82 -15.29 -4.55 32.85
N ARG A 83 -15.51 -3.52 32.02
CA ARG A 83 -16.68 -2.63 32.13
C ARG A 83 -17.92 -3.16 31.41
N LEU A 84 -17.77 -3.76 30.24
CA LEU A 84 -18.89 -4.14 29.36
C LEU A 84 -19.26 -5.62 29.42
N ALA A 85 -18.57 -6.42 30.24
CA ALA A 85 -18.74 -7.88 30.32
C ALA A 85 -18.62 -8.62 28.97
N LEU A 86 -17.97 -8.01 27.98
CA LEU A 86 -17.64 -8.58 26.68
C LEU A 86 -16.18 -9.01 26.63
N LEU A 87 -15.82 -9.84 25.66
CA LEU A 87 -14.43 -10.25 25.39
C LEU A 87 -13.71 -10.88 26.61
N GLN A 88 -14.45 -11.56 27.49
CA GLN A 88 -13.91 -12.23 28.67
C GLN A 88 -13.36 -13.63 28.35
N GLY A 89 -12.75 -14.27 29.35
CA GLY A 89 -12.29 -15.67 29.27
C GLY A 89 -10.83 -15.86 28.81
N LEU A 90 -10.07 -14.77 28.69
CA LEU A 90 -8.62 -14.80 28.48
C LEU A 90 -7.89 -14.39 29.76
N THR A 91 -6.75 -15.02 30.02
CA THR A 91 -5.80 -14.48 31.01
C THR A 91 -5.17 -13.19 30.47
N ALA A 92 -4.55 -12.40 31.35
CA ALA A 92 -3.81 -11.20 30.96
C ALA A 92 -2.76 -11.49 29.89
N PHE A 93 -2.01 -12.58 30.07
CA PHE A 93 -1.00 -13.02 29.11
C PHE A 93 -1.62 -13.39 27.76
N GLN A 94 -2.74 -14.12 27.75
CA GLN A 94 -3.40 -14.51 26.49
C GLN A 94 -3.95 -13.31 25.72
N GLY A 95 -4.57 -12.34 26.41
CA GLY A 95 -5.04 -11.11 25.79
C GLY A 95 -3.91 -10.28 25.20
N TYR A 96 -2.82 -10.09 25.97
CA TYR A 96 -1.63 -9.40 25.47
C TYR A 96 -1.00 -10.14 24.28
N LEU A 97 -0.84 -11.46 24.37
CA LEU A 97 -0.29 -12.28 23.29
C LEU A 97 -1.13 -12.17 22.02
N ALA A 98 -2.47 -12.16 22.13
CA ALA A 98 -3.34 -11.97 20.97
C ALA A 98 -3.15 -10.59 20.33
N CYS A 99 -3.10 -9.52 21.12
CA CYS A 99 -2.77 -8.18 20.61
C CYS A 99 -1.38 -8.14 19.96
N LEU A 100 -0.38 -8.77 20.58
CA LEU A 100 0.99 -8.83 20.09
C LEU A 100 1.08 -9.52 18.73
N MET A 101 0.42 -10.68 18.60
CA MET A 101 0.37 -11.41 17.35
C MET A 101 -0.34 -10.60 16.25
N GLY A 102 -1.43 -9.91 16.58
CA GLY A 102 -2.11 -9.03 15.63
C GLY A 102 -1.26 -7.85 15.19
N TYR A 103 -0.73 -7.10 16.15
CA TYR A 103 0.11 -5.91 15.92
C TYR A 103 1.35 -6.25 15.10
N ALA A 104 1.99 -7.39 15.36
CA ALA A 104 3.17 -7.84 14.65
C ALA A 104 2.94 -8.11 13.16
N THR A 105 1.71 -8.43 12.75
CA THR A 105 1.40 -8.67 11.33
C THR A 105 1.31 -7.38 10.52
N HIS A 106 0.97 -6.27 11.16
CA HIS A 106 0.50 -5.07 10.46
C HIS A 106 1.58 -4.44 9.57
N GLY A 107 2.72 -4.07 10.16
CA GLY A 107 3.82 -3.43 9.43
C GLY A 107 4.36 -4.32 8.32
N LEU A 108 4.46 -5.63 8.56
CA LEU A 108 4.91 -6.60 7.55
C LEU A 108 3.94 -6.69 6.37
N LEU A 109 2.62 -6.70 6.64
CA LEU A 109 1.60 -6.74 5.60
C LEU A 109 1.55 -5.43 4.81
N ASP A 110 1.81 -4.30 5.47
CA ASP A 110 1.96 -3.00 4.82
C ASP A 110 3.21 -2.93 3.94
N ALA A 111 4.32 -3.55 4.34
CA ALA A 111 5.52 -3.67 3.53
C ALA A 111 5.31 -4.51 2.26
N CYS A 112 4.32 -5.42 2.22
CA CYS A 112 3.92 -6.09 0.98
C CYS A 112 3.26 -5.15 -0.04
N THR A 113 2.79 -3.97 0.38
CA THR A 113 2.13 -2.98 -0.49
C THR A 113 3.09 -1.91 -1.01
N SER A 114 2.62 -1.11 -1.97
CA SER A 114 3.45 -0.12 -2.67
C SER A 114 3.66 1.23 -1.98
N TYR A 115 3.06 1.43 -0.80
CA TYR A 115 3.06 2.73 -0.10
C TYR A 115 4.36 3.02 0.67
N GLY A 116 5.03 1.97 1.12
CA GLY A 116 6.25 2.09 1.91
C GLY A 116 5.99 2.26 3.41
N THR A 117 6.72 1.49 4.22
CA THR A 117 6.55 1.38 5.68
C THR A 117 7.90 1.42 6.39
N GLN A 118 8.04 2.22 7.45
CA GLN A 118 9.30 2.35 8.19
C GLN A 118 9.48 1.25 9.24
N LEU A 119 9.74 0.02 8.80
CA LEU A 119 9.86 -1.14 9.71
C LEU A 119 11.00 -1.00 10.72
N PHE A 120 12.06 -0.29 10.37
CA PHE A 120 13.29 -0.20 11.16
C PHE A 120 13.45 1.11 11.95
N TRP A 121 12.41 1.93 12.02
CA TRP A 121 12.40 3.10 12.90
C TRP A 121 12.63 2.65 14.38
N PRO A 122 13.42 3.36 15.20
CA PRO A 122 14.08 4.65 14.97
C PRO A 122 15.49 4.55 14.37
N PHE A 123 15.95 3.36 13.97
CA PHE A 123 17.31 3.16 13.46
C PHE A 123 17.46 3.58 12.00
N SER A 124 16.38 3.56 11.22
CA SER A 124 16.32 4.01 9.84
C SER A 124 14.94 4.56 9.50
N ASP A 125 14.92 5.57 8.65
CA ASP A 125 13.74 6.20 8.04
C ASP A 125 13.37 5.56 6.69
N ALA A 126 14.06 4.49 6.26
CA ALA A 126 13.78 3.84 4.99
C ALA A 126 12.35 3.28 4.91
N ARG A 127 11.60 3.67 3.87
CA ARG A 127 10.25 3.15 3.61
C ARG A 127 10.32 1.87 2.78
N ILE A 128 10.10 0.72 3.42
CA ILE A 128 10.13 -0.58 2.75
C ILE A 128 8.81 -0.84 2.05
N ALA A 129 8.90 -1.13 0.74
CA ALA A 129 7.81 -1.60 -0.10
C ALA A 129 8.32 -2.76 -0.97
N TRP A 130 7.66 -3.90 -0.90
CA TRP A 130 7.95 -5.08 -1.74
C TRP A 130 7.07 -5.15 -2.98
N ASP A 131 6.07 -4.26 -3.09
CA ASP A 131 5.19 -4.15 -4.24
C ASP A 131 4.51 -5.47 -4.63
N SER A 132 4.36 -6.44 -3.72
CA SER A 132 3.85 -7.78 -4.07
C SER A 132 2.34 -7.93 -3.93
N MET A 133 1.69 -6.99 -3.24
CA MET A 133 0.25 -7.03 -2.96
C MET A 133 -0.45 -5.69 -3.18
N PRO A 134 -1.67 -5.70 -3.73
CA PRO A 134 -2.52 -4.52 -3.77
C PRO A 134 -2.92 -4.06 -2.37
N ILE A 135 -3.24 -2.78 -2.24
CA ILE A 135 -3.68 -2.19 -0.96
C ILE A 135 -5.01 -2.78 -0.49
N VAL A 136 -5.90 -3.14 -1.43
CA VAL A 136 -7.21 -3.75 -1.17
C VAL A 136 -7.38 -4.95 -2.08
N ASP A 137 -7.67 -6.14 -1.55
CA ASP A 137 -8.01 -7.31 -2.36
C ASP A 137 -9.04 -8.23 -1.69
N PRO A 138 -10.29 -8.26 -2.20
CA PRO A 138 -11.33 -9.14 -1.66
C PRO A 138 -10.98 -10.64 -1.71
N LEU A 139 -10.16 -11.10 -2.67
CA LEU A 139 -9.71 -12.50 -2.73
C LEU A 139 -8.69 -12.81 -1.64
N PHE A 140 -7.99 -11.81 -1.12
CA PHE A 140 -7.19 -11.95 0.09
C PHE A 140 -8.09 -11.92 1.33
N THR A 141 -8.88 -10.86 1.50
CA THR A 141 -9.58 -10.56 2.76
C THR A 141 -10.75 -11.50 3.04
N VAL A 142 -11.63 -11.72 2.07
CA VAL A 142 -12.93 -12.37 2.30
C VAL A 142 -12.77 -13.84 2.68
N PRO A 143 -11.94 -14.66 1.99
CA PRO A 143 -11.75 -16.05 2.39
C PRO A 143 -11.18 -16.20 3.80
N ILE A 144 -10.21 -15.35 4.17
CA ILE A 144 -9.61 -15.36 5.52
C ILE A 144 -10.68 -15.00 6.56
N LEU A 145 -11.46 -13.93 6.32
CA LEU A 145 -12.54 -13.50 7.21
C LEU A 145 -13.58 -14.61 7.43
N VAL A 146 -14.03 -15.25 6.35
CA VAL A 146 -14.99 -16.37 6.41
C VAL A 146 -14.42 -17.52 7.24
N LEU A 147 -13.16 -17.90 7.01
CA LEU A 147 -12.52 -19.00 7.73
C LEU A 147 -12.30 -18.69 9.22
N VAL A 148 -11.92 -17.46 9.57
CA VAL A 148 -11.77 -17.00 10.97
C VAL A 148 -13.11 -16.99 11.71
N ILE A 149 -14.17 -16.51 11.06
CA ILE A 149 -15.53 -16.53 11.62
C ILE A 149 -16.01 -17.98 11.78
N ALA A 150 -15.84 -18.81 10.76
CA ALA A 150 -16.24 -20.21 10.80
C ALA A 150 -15.46 -20.99 11.88
N ALA A 151 -14.15 -20.74 12.02
CA ALA A 151 -13.33 -21.30 13.10
C ALA A 151 -13.92 -20.95 14.48
N SER A 152 -14.29 -19.68 14.69
CA SER A 152 -14.91 -19.18 15.93
C SER A 152 -16.26 -19.83 16.21
N ARG A 153 -17.16 -19.84 15.22
CA ARG A 153 -18.55 -20.31 15.37
C ARG A 153 -18.63 -21.81 15.51
N CYS A 154 -17.89 -22.56 14.69
CA CYS A 154 -17.88 -24.02 14.72
C CYS A 154 -16.91 -24.59 15.77
N LYS A 155 -16.09 -23.74 16.42
CA LYS A 155 -15.04 -24.14 17.37
C LYS A 155 -14.03 -25.13 16.78
N ARG A 156 -13.75 -25.01 15.48
CA ARG A 156 -12.88 -25.90 14.70
C ARG A 156 -11.57 -25.18 14.34
N ARG A 157 -10.50 -25.48 15.08
CA ARG A 157 -9.17 -24.87 14.89
C ARG A 157 -8.59 -25.04 13.48
N TRP A 158 -8.87 -26.16 12.82
CA TRP A 158 -8.31 -26.43 11.49
C TRP A 158 -8.78 -25.42 10.43
N LEU A 159 -9.96 -24.82 10.58
CA LEU A 159 -10.45 -23.76 9.68
C LEU A 159 -9.55 -22.52 9.73
N ASN A 160 -9.03 -22.16 10.91
CA ASN A 160 -8.07 -21.07 11.02
C ASN A 160 -6.73 -21.42 10.36
N TRP A 161 -6.29 -22.68 10.44
CA TRP A 161 -5.09 -23.12 9.71
C TRP A 161 -5.30 -23.06 8.19
N CYS A 162 -6.51 -23.33 7.69
CA CYS A 162 -6.84 -23.05 6.29
C CYS A 162 -6.78 -21.55 5.97
N ALA A 163 -7.17 -20.66 6.90
CA ALA A 163 -7.04 -19.22 6.72
C ALA A 163 -5.57 -18.80 6.59
N CYS A 164 -4.70 -19.29 7.48
CA CYS A 164 -3.26 -19.07 7.40
C CYS A 164 -2.64 -19.67 6.13
N GLY A 165 -3.10 -20.85 5.71
CA GLY A 165 -2.68 -21.48 4.46
C GLY A 165 -3.06 -20.66 3.23
N TRP A 166 -4.30 -20.18 3.16
CA TRP A 166 -4.76 -19.29 2.10
C TRP A 166 -3.93 -18.00 2.04
N MET A 167 -3.73 -17.37 3.20
CA MET A 167 -2.90 -16.17 3.33
C MET A 167 -1.48 -16.39 2.79
N LEU A 168 -0.83 -17.49 3.19
CA LEU A 168 0.50 -17.84 2.70
C LEU A 168 0.50 -18.07 1.18
N CYS A 169 -0.45 -18.86 0.66
CA CYS A 169 -0.58 -19.11 -0.78
C CYS A 169 -0.77 -17.80 -1.57
N PHE A 170 -1.60 -16.89 -1.06
CA PHE A 170 -1.87 -15.61 -1.71
C PHE A 170 -0.62 -14.70 -1.72
N LEU A 171 0.08 -14.59 -0.59
CA LEU A 171 1.33 -13.83 -0.49
C LEU A 171 2.41 -14.37 -1.44
N THR A 172 2.56 -15.70 -1.50
CA THR A 172 3.49 -16.35 -2.43
C THR A 172 3.10 -16.12 -3.88
N ALA A 173 1.80 -16.22 -4.20
CA ALA A 173 1.30 -15.92 -5.54
C ALA A 173 1.55 -14.45 -5.91
N GLY A 174 1.36 -13.51 -5.00
CA GLY A 174 1.66 -12.09 -5.20
C GLY A 174 3.14 -11.84 -5.51
N TRP A 175 4.04 -12.46 -4.74
CA TRP A 175 5.48 -12.38 -4.99
C TRP A 175 5.86 -12.93 -6.38
N TRP A 176 5.31 -14.09 -6.74
CA TRP A 176 5.57 -14.70 -8.05
C TRP A 176 5.03 -13.83 -9.21
N GLN A 177 3.82 -13.29 -9.06
CA GLN A 177 3.21 -12.40 -10.05
C GLN A 177 3.97 -11.08 -10.18
N HIS A 178 4.47 -10.52 -9.07
CA HIS A 178 5.34 -9.34 -9.10
C HIS A 178 6.60 -9.59 -9.93
N HIS A 179 7.27 -10.74 -9.74
CA HIS A 179 8.43 -11.10 -10.56
C HIS A 179 8.08 -11.17 -12.06
N ARG A 180 6.97 -11.83 -12.43
CA ARG A 180 6.50 -11.88 -13.82
C ARG A 180 6.18 -10.47 -14.37
N ALA A 181 5.63 -9.59 -13.53
CA ALA A 181 5.29 -8.22 -13.91
C ALA A 181 6.55 -7.37 -14.15
N MET A 182 7.60 -7.56 -13.34
CA MET A 182 8.91 -6.93 -13.55
C MET A 182 9.52 -7.39 -14.88
N GLU A 183 9.53 -8.69 -15.18
CA GLU A 183 10.04 -9.21 -16.47
C GLU A 183 9.27 -8.63 -17.66
N ALA A 184 7.94 -8.54 -17.56
CA ALA A 184 7.10 -7.95 -18.59
C ALA A 184 7.38 -6.45 -18.78
N ALA A 185 7.58 -5.71 -17.69
CA ALA A 185 7.93 -4.29 -17.73
C ALA A 185 9.32 -4.05 -18.34
N GLU A 186 10.31 -4.89 -18.01
CA GLU A 186 11.63 -4.86 -18.63
C GLU A 186 11.54 -5.16 -20.15
N GLN A 187 10.71 -6.12 -20.54
CA GLN A 187 10.49 -6.42 -21.96
C GLN A 187 9.88 -5.22 -22.70
N VAL A 188 8.92 -4.52 -22.10
CA VAL A 188 8.35 -3.28 -22.66
C VAL A 188 9.45 -2.22 -22.86
N ALA A 189 10.33 -2.04 -21.87
CA ALA A 189 11.44 -1.10 -22.01
C ALA A 189 12.41 -1.50 -23.14
N ARG A 190 12.78 -2.78 -23.22
CA ARG A 190 13.65 -3.32 -24.29
C ARG A 190 13.03 -3.16 -25.68
N ASN A 191 11.72 -3.39 -25.83
CA ASN A 191 11.01 -3.20 -27.10
C ASN A 191 11.04 -1.74 -27.59
N ARG A 192 11.18 -0.78 -26.66
CA ARG A 192 11.41 0.63 -26.98
C ARG A 192 12.89 0.99 -27.18
N GLY A 193 13.81 0.04 -27.03
CA GLY A 193 15.25 0.28 -27.06
C GLY A 193 15.77 1.06 -25.85
N HIS A 194 15.04 1.04 -24.73
CA HIS A 194 15.43 1.73 -23.51
C HIS A 194 16.15 0.80 -22.53
N GLU A 195 17.14 1.34 -21.84
CA GLU A 195 17.84 0.71 -20.70
C GLU A 195 17.48 1.49 -19.43
N PRO A 196 16.49 1.04 -18.64
CA PRO A 196 16.00 1.81 -17.51
C PRO A 196 17.02 1.95 -16.39
N THR A 197 17.16 3.16 -15.84
CA THR A 197 17.97 3.38 -14.62
C THR A 197 17.24 2.93 -13.37
N ARG A 198 15.91 2.90 -13.44
CA ARG A 198 15.01 2.45 -12.38
C ARG A 198 13.76 1.84 -13.00
N LEU A 199 13.29 0.73 -12.45
CA LEU A 199 12.06 0.07 -12.89
C LEU A 199 11.32 -0.51 -11.69
N THR A 200 10.00 -0.36 -11.68
CA THR A 200 9.10 -0.93 -10.65
C THR A 200 7.80 -1.39 -11.30
N ALA A 201 7.19 -2.42 -10.73
CA ALA A 201 5.86 -2.89 -11.09
C ALA A 201 4.98 -2.90 -9.83
N LYS A 202 3.87 -2.16 -9.85
CA LYS A 202 2.97 -2.00 -8.71
C LYS A 202 1.61 -2.64 -9.00
N PRO A 203 1.08 -3.50 -8.12
CA PRO A 203 -0.18 -4.18 -8.37
C PRO A 203 -1.33 -3.18 -8.35
N SER A 204 -2.25 -3.32 -9.30
CA SER A 204 -3.49 -2.54 -9.29
C SER A 204 -4.49 -3.08 -8.26
N ILE A 205 -5.50 -2.29 -7.92
CA ILE A 205 -6.44 -2.64 -6.86
C ILE A 205 -7.21 -3.95 -7.15
N ALA A 206 -7.49 -4.72 -6.10
CA ALA A 206 -8.38 -5.88 -6.11
C ALA A 206 -7.97 -7.06 -7.02
N ASN A 207 -6.69 -7.15 -7.41
CA ASN A 207 -6.20 -8.30 -8.17
C ASN A 207 -4.66 -8.45 -8.12
N LEU A 208 -4.16 -9.61 -8.55
CA LEU A 208 -2.73 -9.92 -8.72
C LEU A 208 -2.32 -10.10 -10.20
N VAL A 209 -3.13 -9.65 -11.15
CA VAL A 209 -2.90 -9.90 -12.58
C VAL A 209 -2.51 -8.67 -13.37
N LEU A 210 -3.00 -7.48 -12.99
CA LEU A 210 -2.77 -6.22 -13.69
C LEU A 210 -1.91 -5.30 -12.83
N TRP A 211 -0.83 -4.79 -13.42
CA TRP A 211 0.24 -4.08 -12.74
C TRP A 211 0.55 -2.79 -13.49
N LYS A 212 0.82 -1.72 -12.74
CA LYS A 212 1.39 -0.47 -13.24
C LYS A 212 2.90 -0.63 -13.30
N ALA A 213 3.46 -0.56 -14.50
CA ALA A 213 4.88 -0.50 -14.73
C ALA A 213 5.32 0.96 -14.78
N ILE A 214 6.36 1.31 -14.04
CA ILE A 214 6.99 2.63 -14.08
C ILE A 214 8.48 2.40 -14.27
N TYR A 215 9.07 3.04 -15.27
CA TYR A 215 10.52 3.04 -15.43
C TYR A 215 11.06 4.42 -15.79
N GLU A 216 12.29 4.69 -15.37
CA GLU A 216 13.01 5.94 -15.63
C GLU A 216 14.00 5.75 -16.78
N TYR A 217 13.94 6.63 -17.77
CA TYR A 217 14.87 6.68 -18.89
C TYR A 217 14.99 8.10 -19.41
N ASP A 218 16.23 8.58 -19.60
CA ASP A 218 16.55 9.90 -20.18
C ASP A 218 15.77 11.08 -19.54
N GLY A 219 15.75 11.15 -18.20
CA GLY A 219 15.07 12.22 -17.46
C GLY A 219 13.54 12.16 -17.48
N HIS A 220 12.95 11.08 -18.01
CA HIS A 220 11.51 10.88 -18.08
C HIS A 220 11.09 9.62 -17.33
N TYR A 221 9.87 9.65 -16.82
CA TYR A 221 9.16 8.45 -16.42
C TYR A 221 8.29 7.95 -17.57
N TYR A 222 8.34 6.66 -17.81
CA TYR A 222 7.43 5.95 -18.69
C TYR A 222 6.51 5.10 -17.82
N VAL A 223 5.21 5.22 -18.08
CA VAL A 223 4.18 4.52 -17.34
C VAL A 223 3.36 3.69 -18.30
N ASP A 224 3.24 2.41 -18.01
CA ASP A 224 2.46 1.44 -18.77
C ASP A 224 1.68 0.55 -17.82
N ALA A 225 0.73 -0.22 -18.36
CA ALA A 225 0.22 -1.36 -17.61
C ALA A 225 0.67 -2.66 -18.25
N VAL A 226 1.07 -3.60 -17.40
CA VAL A 226 1.37 -4.97 -17.81
C VAL A 226 0.41 -5.91 -17.10
N ARG A 227 -0.07 -6.92 -17.82
CA ARG A 227 -0.95 -7.95 -17.27
C ARG A 227 -0.27 -9.30 -17.39
N VAL A 228 -0.10 -9.97 -16.26
CA VAL A 228 0.62 -11.25 -16.15
C VAL A 228 -0.33 -12.38 -15.76
N GLY A 229 -1.38 -12.58 -16.56
CA GLY A 229 -2.34 -13.66 -16.37
C GLY A 229 -1.84 -14.98 -16.97
N THR A 230 -2.70 -15.63 -17.74
CA THR A 230 -2.34 -16.75 -18.62
C THR A 230 -1.40 -16.33 -19.74
N GLN A 231 -1.66 -15.16 -20.33
CA GLN A 231 -0.81 -14.49 -21.31
C GLN A 231 -0.22 -13.21 -20.70
N ARG A 232 0.95 -12.79 -21.21
CA ARG A 232 1.53 -11.49 -20.89
C ARG A 232 1.04 -10.45 -21.88
N LEU A 233 0.33 -9.45 -21.37
CA LEU A 233 -0.18 -8.34 -22.19
C LEU A 233 0.43 -7.02 -21.73
N TRP A 234 0.64 -6.13 -22.68
CA TRP A 234 1.07 -4.75 -22.49
C TRP A 234 -0.03 -3.80 -22.95
N TYR A 235 -0.32 -2.82 -22.11
CA TYR A 235 -1.17 -1.68 -22.43
C TYR A 235 -0.29 -0.44 -22.46
N PRO A 236 -0.04 0.11 -23.66
CA PRO A 236 0.71 1.36 -23.80
C PRO A 236 0.09 2.46 -22.93
N GLY A 237 0.96 3.17 -22.23
CA GLY A 237 0.58 4.33 -21.45
C GLY A 237 1.24 5.60 -21.96
N ALA A 238 1.70 6.44 -21.03
CA ALA A 238 2.23 7.75 -21.33
C ALA A 238 3.64 7.92 -20.75
N ARG A 239 4.34 8.93 -21.26
CA ARG A 239 5.60 9.42 -20.70
C ARG A 239 5.39 10.79 -20.08
N VAL A 240 6.16 11.10 -19.05
CA VAL A 240 6.15 12.41 -18.40
C VAL A 240 7.55 12.77 -17.92
N ALA A 241 7.89 14.06 -17.95
CA ALA A 241 9.17 14.52 -17.42
C ALA A 241 9.24 14.27 -15.91
N LYS A 242 10.42 13.85 -15.44
CA LYS A 242 10.74 13.81 -14.01
C LYS A 242 10.83 15.25 -13.50
N LEU A 243 10.31 15.47 -12.29
CA LEU A 243 10.40 16.77 -11.62
C LEU A 243 11.86 17.24 -11.56
N ASP A 244 12.09 18.46 -12.03
CA ASP A 244 13.32 19.22 -11.84
C ASP A 244 12.92 20.58 -11.27
N LEU A 245 13.24 20.83 -10.00
CA LEU A 245 12.79 22.05 -9.31
C LEU A 245 13.34 23.33 -9.93
N ALA A 246 14.58 23.31 -10.45
CA ALA A 246 15.17 24.49 -11.06
C ALA A 246 14.51 24.82 -12.39
N ARG A 247 14.11 23.80 -13.15
CA ARG A 247 13.40 23.95 -14.43
C ARG A 247 11.92 24.28 -14.24
N ASP A 248 11.23 23.53 -13.39
CA ASP A 248 9.78 23.52 -13.29
C ASP A 248 9.25 24.59 -12.31
N PHE A 249 10.04 24.95 -11.30
CA PHE A 249 9.69 25.94 -10.29
C PHE A 249 10.86 26.92 -10.03
N PRO A 250 11.34 27.67 -11.03
CA PRO A 250 12.51 28.56 -10.90
C PRO A 250 12.32 29.68 -9.86
N GLY A 251 11.08 29.98 -9.47
CA GLY A 251 10.76 30.97 -8.43
C GLY A 251 10.76 30.43 -7.00
N LEU A 252 10.89 29.12 -6.80
CA LEU A 252 10.90 28.49 -5.48
C LEU A 252 12.22 28.77 -4.76
N GLN A 253 12.15 29.46 -3.62
CA GLN A 253 13.32 29.80 -2.80
C GLN A 253 13.82 28.56 -2.06
N PRO A 254 15.12 28.19 -2.14
CA PRO A 254 15.65 26.97 -1.53
C PRO A 254 15.42 26.85 -0.02
N ASP A 255 15.40 27.97 0.71
CA ASP A 255 15.28 28.00 2.17
C ASP A 255 13.83 28.13 2.67
N SER A 256 12.86 28.22 1.76
CA SER A 256 11.44 28.41 2.06
C SER A 256 10.81 27.19 2.76
N VAL A 257 9.64 27.40 3.38
CA VAL A 257 8.84 26.29 3.95
C VAL A 257 8.39 25.35 2.83
N GLN A 258 7.93 25.87 1.70
CA GLN A 258 7.51 25.04 0.57
C GLN A 258 8.64 24.20 -0.02
N ALA A 259 9.89 24.69 -0.08
CA ALA A 259 11.01 23.89 -0.54
C ALA A 259 11.27 22.68 0.37
N ARG A 260 11.12 22.85 1.70
CA ARG A 260 11.21 21.74 2.67
C ARG A 260 10.04 20.76 2.53
N ASP A 261 8.84 21.26 2.29
CA ASP A 261 7.65 20.44 2.07
C ASP A 261 7.74 19.60 0.79
N VAL A 262 8.28 20.18 -0.29
CA VAL A 262 8.59 19.44 -1.52
C VAL A 262 9.58 18.30 -1.23
N GLU A 263 10.61 18.55 -0.42
CA GLU A 263 11.58 17.52 -0.05
C GLU A 263 10.96 16.41 0.83
N ARG A 264 10.11 16.78 1.80
CA ARG A 264 9.31 15.82 2.59
C ARG A 264 8.45 14.95 1.67
N PHE A 265 7.79 15.56 0.68
CA PHE A 265 6.96 14.86 -0.28
C PHE A 265 7.78 13.99 -1.26
N ARG A 266 8.97 14.44 -1.66
CA ARG A 266 9.93 13.68 -2.49
C ARG A 266 10.38 12.41 -1.78
N TRP A 267 10.78 12.52 -0.51
CA TRP A 267 11.16 11.37 0.30
C TRP A 267 9.98 10.41 0.49
N PHE A 268 8.78 10.92 0.80
CA PHE A 268 7.57 10.11 0.93
C PHE A 268 7.21 9.35 -0.37
N SER A 269 7.35 10.04 -1.50
CA SER A 269 7.04 9.52 -2.84
C SER A 269 8.15 8.68 -3.42
N ASP A 270 9.25 8.44 -2.68
CA ASP A 270 10.42 7.72 -3.15
C ASP A 270 10.97 8.32 -4.47
N GLY A 271 10.87 9.64 -4.61
CA GLY A 271 11.31 10.42 -5.77
C GLY A 271 10.43 10.32 -7.03
N TYR A 272 9.33 9.58 -7.03
CA TYR A 272 8.39 9.44 -8.17
C TYR A 272 7.49 10.68 -8.32
N LEU A 273 8.11 11.85 -8.52
CA LEU A 273 7.43 13.13 -8.63
C LEU A 273 7.35 13.60 -10.08
N THR A 274 6.19 14.16 -10.42
CA THR A 274 5.92 14.79 -11.70
C THR A 274 5.13 16.08 -11.51
N VAL A 275 5.15 16.96 -12.51
CA VAL A 275 4.43 18.23 -12.51
C VAL A 275 3.17 18.08 -13.35
N GLU A 276 2.04 18.54 -12.83
CA GLU A 276 0.79 18.61 -13.60
C GLU A 276 0.86 19.83 -14.53
N GLU A 277 0.60 19.60 -15.83
CA GLU A 277 0.72 20.61 -16.89
C GLU A 277 -0.08 21.87 -16.56
N ASP A 278 0.52 23.05 -16.79
CA ASP A 278 -0.05 24.37 -16.53
C ASP A 278 -0.56 24.60 -15.09
N SER A 279 -0.02 23.88 -14.10
CA SER A 279 -0.42 24.04 -12.70
C SER A 279 0.79 24.03 -11.75
N PRO A 280 0.71 24.70 -10.57
CA PRO A 280 1.77 24.66 -9.59
C PRO A 280 1.73 23.38 -8.74
N ARG A 281 1.33 22.24 -9.32
CA ARG A 281 1.11 20.98 -8.61
C ARG A 281 2.19 19.98 -8.90
N ILE A 282 2.62 19.31 -7.83
CA ILE A 282 3.54 18.18 -7.88
C ILE A 282 2.77 16.95 -7.42
N GLY A 283 2.72 15.92 -8.25
CA GLY A 283 1.97 14.69 -7.98
C GLY A 283 2.85 13.46 -7.76
N ASP A 284 2.30 12.48 -7.03
CA ASP A 284 2.92 11.18 -6.82
C ASP A 284 2.57 10.22 -7.96
N LEU A 285 3.54 9.97 -8.84
CA LEU A 285 3.36 9.16 -10.05
C LEU A 285 3.06 7.69 -9.76
N ARG A 286 3.33 7.20 -8.54
CA ARG A 286 3.08 5.80 -8.16
C ARG A 286 1.60 5.44 -8.25
N TYR A 287 0.70 6.42 -8.18
CA TYR A 287 -0.73 6.20 -8.04
C TYR A 287 -1.56 6.96 -9.07
N SER A 288 -2.30 6.21 -9.88
CA SER A 288 -3.22 6.71 -10.90
C SER A 288 -4.48 5.84 -10.95
N PHE A 289 -5.59 6.37 -11.48
CA PHE A 289 -6.84 5.61 -11.56
C PHE A 289 -6.77 4.44 -12.55
N LEU A 290 -6.05 4.61 -13.66
CA LEU A 290 -5.68 3.52 -14.55
C LEU A 290 -4.18 3.25 -14.46
N PRO A 291 -3.75 1.98 -14.48
CA PRO A 291 -2.33 1.64 -14.29
C PRO A 291 -1.43 2.18 -15.40
N ASN A 292 -1.93 2.41 -16.61
CA ASN A 292 -1.17 2.96 -17.74
C ASN A 292 -1.22 4.50 -17.85
N GLU A 293 -1.73 5.21 -16.84
CA GLU A 293 -1.83 6.68 -16.85
C GLU A 293 -0.79 7.35 -15.94
N VAL A 294 -0.34 8.55 -16.33
CA VAL A 294 0.58 9.39 -15.55
C VAL A 294 -0.14 10.35 -14.60
N ASN A 295 -1.45 10.54 -14.77
CA ASN A 295 -2.23 11.48 -13.97
C ASN A 295 -2.29 11.01 -12.51
N PRO A 296 -1.72 11.77 -11.56
CA PRO A 296 -1.64 11.36 -10.17
C PRO A 296 -3.00 11.47 -9.49
N MET A 297 -3.27 10.58 -8.52
CA MET A 297 -4.49 10.68 -7.70
C MET A 297 -4.37 11.73 -6.59
N TRP A 298 -3.15 12.13 -6.23
CA TRP A 298 -2.89 13.11 -5.18
C TRP A 298 -1.53 13.75 -5.35
N GLY A 299 -1.33 14.84 -4.63
CA GLY A 299 -0.08 15.58 -4.63
C GLY A 299 -0.13 16.79 -3.72
N ILE A 300 0.87 17.65 -3.92
CA ILE A 300 0.98 18.96 -3.27
C ILE A 300 0.80 20.06 -4.31
N GLU A 301 0.32 21.22 -3.85
CA GLU A 301 0.15 22.43 -4.65
C GLU A 301 0.93 23.56 -3.99
N LEU A 302 1.83 24.16 -4.78
CA LEU A 302 2.70 25.25 -4.35
C LEU A 302 1.98 26.60 -4.52
N ASN A 303 2.26 27.52 -3.60
CA ASN A 303 1.89 28.91 -3.72
C ASN A 303 3.16 29.76 -3.80
N LEU A 304 3.61 30.07 -5.02
CA LEU A 304 4.86 30.80 -5.23
C LEU A 304 4.81 32.26 -4.74
N ASN A 305 3.62 32.80 -4.46
CA ASN A 305 3.45 34.15 -3.91
C ASN A 305 3.65 34.21 -2.39
N ASP A 306 3.51 33.07 -1.69
CA ASP A 306 3.68 32.97 -0.23
C ASP A 306 4.35 31.64 0.13
N GLN A 307 5.68 31.65 0.11
CA GLN A 307 6.50 30.43 0.24
C GLN A 307 6.87 30.10 1.70
N ASP A 308 6.54 30.98 2.64
CA ASP A 308 6.67 30.75 4.08
C ASP A 308 5.46 29.98 4.64
N GLU A 309 4.36 29.89 3.90
CA GLU A 309 3.26 28.97 4.18
C GLU A 309 3.53 27.55 3.67
N HIS A 310 2.94 26.57 4.34
CA HIS A 310 2.98 25.16 3.91
C HIS A 310 2.24 24.95 2.58
N VAL A 311 2.71 23.99 1.78
CA VAL A 311 2.03 23.59 0.54
C VAL A 311 0.62 23.08 0.81
N ALA A 312 -0.31 23.24 -0.13
CA ALA A 312 -1.63 22.64 0.00
C ALA A 312 -1.59 21.16 -0.43
N TRP A 313 -2.28 20.30 0.31
CA TRP A 313 -2.51 18.91 -0.10
C TRP A 313 -3.77 18.80 -0.97
N TRP A 314 -3.68 18.12 -2.11
CA TRP A 314 -4.83 17.84 -2.95
C TRP A 314 -4.96 16.34 -3.23
N ALA A 315 -6.20 15.88 -3.35
CA ALA A 315 -6.52 14.52 -3.76
C ALA A 315 -7.70 14.54 -4.74
N SER A 316 -7.52 13.93 -5.89
CA SER A 316 -8.56 13.76 -6.89
C SER A 316 -9.47 12.60 -6.50
N ARG A 317 -10.78 12.79 -6.70
CA ARG A 317 -11.78 11.71 -6.60
C ARG A 317 -12.38 11.36 -7.97
N ARG A 318 -11.71 11.75 -9.06
CA ARG A 318 -12.21 11.55 -10.43
C ARG A 318 -12.23 10.06 -10.78
N THR A 319 -13.35 9.42 -10.51
CA THR A 319 -13.69 8.13 -11.11
C THR A 319 -14.99 8.31 -11.89
N ASP A 320 -14.93 8.07 -13.19
CA ASP A 320 -16.13 8.05 -14.04
C ASP A 320 -16.43 6.60 -14.50
N GLY A 321 -17.57 6.42 -15.17
CA GLY A 321 -17.94 5.12 -15.69
C GLY A 321 -17.00 4.59 -16.79
N ARG A 322 -16.21 5.46 -17.43
CA ARG A 322 -15.27 5.10 -18.50
C ARG A 322 -14.00 4.48 -17.92
N ILE A 323 -13.36 5.15 -16.97
CA ILE A 323 -12.19 4.68 -16.23
C ILE A 323 -12.47 3.28 -15.65
N ARG A 324 -13.60 3.11 -14.94
CA ARG A 324 -13.96 1.81 -14.37
C ARG A 324 -14.12 0.71 -15.42
N ARG A 325 -14.76 1.01 -16.56
CA ARG A 325 -14.91 0.03 -17.65
C ARG A 325 -13.56 -0.33 -18.26
N GLN A 326 -12.70 0.64 -18.51
CA GLN A 326 -11.37 0.41 -19.06
C GLN A 326 -10.53 -0.44 -18.11
N PHE A 327 -10.53 -0.11 -16.82
CA PHE A 327 -9.86 -0.90 -15.79
C PHE A 327 -10.30 -2.36 -15.81
N VAL A 328 -11.61 -2.63 -15.81
CA VAL A 328 -12.16 -3.99 -15.86
C VAL A 328 -11.74 -4.70 -17.15
N ARG A 329 -11.77 -4.03 -18.30
CA ARG A 329 -11.31 -4.59 -19.58
C ARG A 329 -9.83 -5.02 -19.51
N MET A 330 -8.98 -4.17 -18.93
CA MET A 330 -7.55 -4.49 -18.75
C MET A 330 -7.34 -5.69 -17.80
N VAL A 331 -8.07 -5.77 -16.69
CA VAL A 331 -8.03 -6.93 -15.77
C VAL A 331 -8.48 -8.21 -16.49
N LEU A 332 -9.51 -8.13 -17.33
CA LEU A 332 -10.00 -9.25 -18.14
C LEU A 332 -9.05 -9.63 -19.30
N GLY A 333 -8.07 -8.78 -19.64
CA GLY A 333 -7.13 -9.06 -20.73
C GLY A 333 -7.64 -8.63 -22.11
N LEU A 334 -8.57 -7.67 -22.16
CA LEU A 334 -9.12 -7.14 -23.42
C LEU A 334 -8.32 -5.91 -23.87
N ASP A 335 -8.09 -5.77 -25.17
CA ASP A 335 -7.39 -4.64 -25.81
C ASP A 335 -5.89 -4.50 -25.50
N GLY A 336 -5.27 -5.54 -24.93
CA GLY A 336 -3.83 -5.58 -24.66
C GLY A 336 -3.03 -6.07 -25.87
N VAL A 337 -1.81 -5.56 -26.02
CA VAL A 337 -0.82 -6.06 -26.99
C VAL A 337 -0.12 -7.26 -26.39
N SER A 338 -0.03 -8.37 -27.14
CA SER A 338 0.70 -9.57 -26.70
C SER A 338 2.19 -9.26 -26.54
N LEU A 339 2.77 -9.62 -25.40
CA LEU A 339 4.23 -9.60 -25.18
C LEU A 339 4.88 -10.95 -25.51
N ASP A 340 4.09 -11.99 -25.77
CA ASP A 340 4.62 -13.32 -26.07
C ASP A 340 5.01 -13.47 -27.56
N ASP A 341 4.68 -12.47 -28.39
CA ASP A 341 5.09 -12.38 -29.78
C ASP A 341 6.32 -11.45 -29.89
N ASP A 342 7.47 -11.96 -30.36
CA ASP A 342 8.74 -11.23 -30.56
C ASP A 342 8.64 -10.02 -31.52
N GLN A 343 7.44 -9.70 -32.02
CA GLN A 343 7.14 -8.57 -32.91
C GLN A 343 6.16 -7.56 -32.31
N ALA A 344 6.08 -7.46 -30.98
CA ALA A 344 5.37 -6.36 -30.31
C ALA A 344 6.04 -5.03 -30.68
N THR A 345 5.64 -4.48 -31.82
CA THR A 345 6.10 -3.20 -32.35
C THR A 345 5.41 -2.11 -31.54
N PRO A 346 6.15 -1.08 -31.09
CA PRO A 346 5.53 0.06 -30.44
C PRO A 346 4.53 0.70 -31.42
N PRO A 347 3.31 1.08 -30.97
CA PRO A 347 2.40 1.87 -31.79
C PRO A 347 2.95 3.27 -32.09
#